data_AF-K0CDS2-F1
#
_entry.id   AF-K0CDS2-F1
#
_cell.length_a   1.000
_cell.length_b   1.000
_cell.length_c   1.000
_cell.angle_alpha   90.00
_cell.angle_beta   90.00
_cell.angle_gamma   90.00
#
_symmetry.space_group_name_H-M   'P 1'
#
loop_
_entity.id
_entity.type
_entity.pdbx_description
1 polymer ?
#
loop_
_entity_poly.entity_id
_entity_poly.type
_entity_poly.pdbx_seq_one_letter_code
_entity_poly.pdbx_strand_id
1 'polypeptide(L)' 'MQRSKWIWLVWVVVALCYLVPYTILRDVHAWYGSFLFWSLAGVLVIAINLYITKDFEGR' A
#
# COMPACT_ATOMS: atom_id res chain seq x y z
N MET A 1 -4.36 -8.39 -21.51
CA MET A 1 -3.37 -8.83 -20.50
C MET A 1 -3.08 -7.78 -19.40
N GLN A 2 -3.86 -6.69 -19.25
CA GLN A 2 -3.58 -5.62 -18.28
C GLN A 2 -4.17 -5.84 -16.88
N ARG A 3 -5.31 -6.53 -16.72
CA ARG A 3 -5.95 -6.76 -15.40
C ARG A 3 -5.07 -7.51 -14.40
N SER A 4 -4.26 -8.47 -14.88
CA SER A 4 -3.45 -9.32 -14.00
C SER A 4 -2.30 -8.54 -13.34
N LYS A 5 -1.72 -7.54 -14.02
CA LYS A 5 -0.67 -6.70 -13.44
C LYS A 5 -1.19 -5.84 -12.30
N TRP A 6 -2.42 -5.31 -12.42
CA TRP A 6 -3.06 -4.51 -11.37
C TRP A 6 -3.36 -5.33 -10.12
N ILE A 7 -3.87 -6.55 -10.28
CA ILE A 7 -4.09 -7.48 -9.16
C ILE A 7 -2.78 -7.76 -8.44
N TRP A 8 -1.70 -7.99 -9.20
CA TRP A 8 -0.38 -8.26 -8.62
C TRP A 8 0.16 -7.06 -7.84
N LEU A 9 -0.06 -5.84 -8.33
CA LEU A 9 0.37 -4.60 -7.66
C LEU A 9 -0.37 -4.37 -6.33
N VAL A 10 -1.66 -4.67 -6.27
CA VAL A 10 -2.44 -4.63 -5.02
C VAL A 10 -1.92 -5.67 -4.01
N TRP A 11 -1.63 -6.89 -4.47
CA TRP A 11 -1.07 -7.95 -3.62
C TRP A 11 0.30 -7.58 -3.03
N VAL A 12 1.17 -6.92 -3.81
CA VAL A 12 2.47 -6.43 -3.32
C VAL A 12 2.29 -5.39 -2.22
N VAL A 13 1.32 -4.48 -2.37
CA VAL A 13 1.05 -3.43 -1.38
C VAL A 13 0.49 -4.04 -0.10
N VAL A 14 -0.42 -5.01 -0.20
CA VAL A 14 -0.94 -5.77 0.95
C VAL A 14 0.19 -6.51 1.67
N ALA A 15 1.08 -7.17 0.92
CA ALA A 15 2.23 -7.87 1.48
C ALA A 15 3.19 -6.89 2.20
N LEU A 16 3.43 -5.71 1.64
CA LEU A 16 4.25 -4.66 2.28
C LEU A 16 3.61 -4.12 3.56
N CYS A 17 2.29 -3.91 3.57
CA CYS A 17 1.55 -3.53 4.77
C CYS A 17 1.64 -4.58 5.89
N TYR A 18 1.92 -5.84 5.55
CA TYR A 18 2.10 -6.93 6.53
C TYR A 18 3.57 -7.21 6.85
N LEU A 19 4.50 -6.96 5.94
CA LEU A 19 5.92 -7.22 6.19
C LEU A 19 6.54 -6.07 6.98
N VAL A 20 6.31 -4.82 6.58
CA VAL A 20 7.01 -3.67 7.15
C VAL A 20 6.75 -3.46 8.66
N PRO A 21 5.50 -3.52 9.17
CA PRO A 21 5.27 -3.37 10.61
C PRO A 21 5.80 -4.54 11.44
N TYR A 22 5.81 -5.76 10.88
CA TYR A 22 6.15 -6.98 11.62
C TYR A 22 7.61 -7.42 11.45
N THR A 23 8.36 -6.81 10.52
CA THR A 23 9.80 -7.10 10.31
C THR A 23 10.67 -5.88 10.60
N ILE A 24 10.49 -4.78 9.87
CA ILE A 24 11.38 -3.61 9.91
C ILE A 24 11.07 -2.71 11.12
N LEU A 25 9.79 -2.48 11.40
CA LEU A 25 9.38 -1.67 12.56
C LEU A 25 9.30 -2.49 13.87
N ARG A 26 9.71 -3.75 13.86
CA ARG A 26 9.61 -4.66 15.02
C ARG A 26 10.34 -4.13 16.26
N ASP A 27 11.49 -3.50 16.08
CA ASP A 27 12.27 -2.88 17.16
C ASP A 27 11.93 -1.40 17.40
N VAL A 28 11.08 -0.81 16.56
CA VAL A 28 10.62 0.57 16.73
C VAL A 28 9.45 0.58 17.71
N HIS A 29 9.77 0.46 19.00
CA HIS A 29 8.87 0.68 20.14
C HIS A 29 8.40 2.15 20.28
N ALA A 30 8.47 2.95 19.21
CA ALA A 30 8.14 4.35 19.19
C ALA A 30 6.85 4.56 18.36
N TRP A 31 5.80 5.05 19.02
CA TRP A 31 4.48 5.30 18.45
C TRP A 31 4.52 6.20 17.19
N TYR A 32 5.51 7.09 17.10
CA TYR A 32 5.76 7.97 15.94
C TYR A 32 6.10 7.20 14.66
N GLY A 33 6.87 6.11 14.77
CA GLY A 33 7.24 5.28 13.61
C GLY A 33 6.03 4.58 13.01
N SER A 34 5.15 4.07 13.89
CA SER A 34 3.87 3.50 13.47
C SER A 34 2.98 4.55 12.82
N PHE A 35 2.82 5.73 13.42
CA PHE A 35 1.98 6.79 12.85
C PHE A 35 2.44 7.22 11.45
N LEU A 36 3.74 7.49 11.27
CA LEU A 36 4.30 7.88 9.97
C LEU A 36 4.10 6.79 8.91
N PHE A 37 4.36 5.52 9.28
CA PHE A 37 4.19 4.38 8.40
C PHE A 37 2.72 4.19 7.99
N TRP A 38 1.78 4.23 8.95
CA TRP A 38 0.36 4.08 8.67
C TRP A 38 -0.20 5.25 7.85
N SER A 39 0.26 6.48 8.07
CA SER A 39 -0.10 7.62 7.21
C SER A 39 0.39 7.43 5.77
N LEU A 40 1.66 7.02 5.58
CA LEU A 40 2.21 6.73 4.26
C LEU A 40 1.50 5.57 3.57
N ALA A 41 1.20 4.49 4.30
CA ALA A 41 0.45 3.35 3.78
C ALA A 41 -0.96 3.77 3.34
N GLY A 42 -1.65 4.59 4.13
CA GLY A 42 -2.96 5.14 3.77
C GLY A 42 -2.91 5.99 2.50
N VAL A 43 -1.94 6.91 2.39
CA VAL A 43 -1.74 7.73 1.18
C VAL A 43 -1.45 6.84 -0.04
N LEU A 44 -0.63 5.81 0.12
CA LEU A 44 -0.29 4.87 -0.95
C LEU A 44 -1.53 4.11 -1.44
N VAL A 45 -2.38 3.64 -0.51
CA VAL A 45 -3.65 2.99 -0.85
C VAL A 45 -4.59 3.94 -1.59
N ILE A 46 -4.72 5.19 -1.14
CA ILE A 46 -5.54 6.20 -1.83
C ILE A 46 -5.01 6.45 -3.25
N ALA A 47 -3.70 6.60 -3.41
CA ALA A 47 -3.07 6.82 -4.71
C ALA A 47 -3.31 5.63 -5.67
N ILE A 48 -3.16 4.40 -5.19
CA ILE A 48 -3.44 3.19 -5.97
C ILE A 48 -4.92 3.16 -6.37
N ASN A 49 -5.83 3.47 -5.44
CA ASN A 49 -7.26 3.46 -5.71
C ASN A 49 -7.67 4.53 -6.74
N LEU A 50 -7.10 5.73 -6.64
CA LEU A 50 -7.26 6.77 -7.66
C LEU A 50 -6.72 6.32 -9.02
N TYR A 51 -5.54 5.70 -9.06
CA TYR A 51 -4.93 5.25 -10.31
C TYR A 51 -5.74 4.12 -10.97
N ILE A 52 -6.23 3.17 -10.18
CA ILE A 52 -7.14 2.12 -10.65
C ILE A 52 -8.43 2.74 -11.17
N THR A 53 -9.01 3.70 -10.45
CA THR A 53 -10.28 4.34 -10.85
C THR A 53 -10.12 5.19 -12.13
N LYS A 54 -8.97 5.84 -12.32
CA LYS A 54 -8.66 6.56 -13.57
C LYS A 54 -8.53 5.62 -14.78
N ASP A 55 -8.08 4.37 -14.58
CA ASP A 55 -8.08 3.33 -15.63
C ASP A 55 -9.51 2.87 -15.99
N PHE A 56 -10.47 3.01 -15.07
CA PHE A 56 -11.88 2.71 -15.33
C PHE A 56 -12.59 3.78 -16.17
N GLU A 57 -12.21 5.05 -16.05
CA GLU A 57 -12.83 6.18 -16.78
C GLU A 57 -12.49 6.20 -18.30
N GLY A 58 -11.57 5.35 -18.75
CA GLY A 58 -11.14 5.24 -20.15
C GLY A 58 -11.93 4.27 -21.02
N ARG A 59 -13.13 3.84 -20.62
CA ARG A 59 -14.04 3.01 -21.44
C ARG A 59 -15.40 3.66 -21.61
#